data_AF-A0A2E5MSA7-F1
#
_entry.id   AF-A0A2E5MSA7-F1
#
_cell.length_a   1.000
_cell.length_b   1.000
_cell.length_c   1.000
_cell.angle_alpha   90.00
_cell.angle_beta   90.00
_cell.angle_gamma   90.00
#
_symmetry.space_group_name_H-M   'P 1'
#
loop_
_entity.id
_entity.type
_entity.pdbx_description
1 polymer ?
#
loop_
_entity_poly.entity_id
_entity_poly.type
_entity_poly.pdbx_seq_one_letter_code
_entity_poly.pdbx_strand_id
1 'polypeptide(L)'
;MLAKGEMSKKRKEKLFQLGVSAAERVLGTHELYFCPLCGNSFDYASLIQGELTLEHVPPKSHGGKGIILTCQSCNNKAGHTIDSAAHRRKELTDFIRTVYHKQEGEAGLATFEADGRKINVLVSNDGGTTNIKILDKNNDPEAVGYLQEYMKSLADSGNAVGTQFSITARVRYHKRFSEISDLRSAFLVCSAQFGYSYSFSRALMKVRGQILNPNQEILEKWYVKIKTQTDSPMLAVAEKEGIVIVSVAERSVVLPWIGKSDTAFESTSAAIDDTNNFTVRAVPVDWPKGFVAALDRRCSLRAAAGRFSAAAPNRQVSASVKRQASCDDDS
;
A
#
# COMPACT_ATOMS: atom_id res chain seq x y z
N MET A 1 -6.50 -1.93 34.16
CA MET A 1 -6.62 -1.79 32.70
C MET A 1 -7.13 -0.39 32.40
N LEU A 2 -6.45 0.41 31.57
CA LEU A 2 -6.92 1.75 31.19
C LEU A 2 -8.06 1.65 30.16
N ALA A 3 -9.01 2.58 30.19
CA ALA A 3 -10.09 2.64 29.20
C ALA A 3 -9.52 2.87 27.78
N LYS A 4 -10.17 2.31 26.75
CA LYS A 4 -9.70 2.31 25.34
C LYS A 4 -9.40 3.72 24.79
N GLY A 5 -10.17 4.74 25.22
CA GLY A 5 -9.93 6.14 24.86
C GLY A 5 -8.68 6.74 25.51
N GLU A 6 -8.44 6.41 26.78
CA GLU A 6 -7.30 6.90 27.56
C GLU A 6 -5.97 6.31 27.06
N MET A 7 -5.98 5.03 26.66
CA MET A 7 -4.86 4.35 25.99
C MET A 7 -4.47 5.02 24.66
N SER A 8 -5.46 5.49 23.90
CA SER A 8 -5.25 6.19 22.63
C SER A 8 -4.61 7.56 22.85
N LYS A 9 -5.06 8.30 23.87
CA LYS A 9 -4.50 9.61 24.26
C LYS A 9 -3.04 9.50 24.70
N LYS A 10 -2.72 8.60 25.63
CA LYS A 10 -1.33 8.36 26.09
C LYS A 10 -0.39 7.95 24.95
N ARG A 11 -0.90 7.17 23.99
CA ARG A 11 -0.12 6.78 22.80
C ARG A 11 0.19 7.99 21.92
N LYS A 12 -0.79 8.85 21.64
CA LYS A 12 -0.60 10.06 20.85
C LYS A 12 0.42 11.00 21.51
N GLU A 13 0.30 11.24 22.81
CA GLU A 13 1.24 12.05 23.58
C GLU A 13 2.67 11.50 23.49
N LYS A 14 2.84 10.18 23.66
CA LYS A 14 4.15 9.54 23.51
C LYS A 14 4.74 9.74 22.11
N LEU A 15 3.94 9.58 21.06
CA LEU A 15 4.40 9.79 19.68
C LEU A 15 4.74 11.25 19.41
N PHE A 16 3.96 12.19 19.96
CA PHE A 16 4.24 13.62 19.87
C PHE A 16 5.59 13.96 20.48
N GLN A 17 5.85 13.53 21.72
CA GLN A 17 7.11 13.79 22.42
C GLN A 17 8.33 13.18 21.71
N LEU A 18 8.18 11.97 21.17
CA LEU A 18 9.23 11.35 20.35
C LEU A 18 9.50 12.14 19.07
N GLY A 19 8.44 12.69 18.45
CA GLY A 19 8.57 13.58 17.30
C GLY A 19 9.24 14.89 17.65
N VAL A 20 8.81 15.59 18.70
CA VAL A 20 9.45 16.82 19.19
C VAL A 20 10.94 16.56 19.38
N SER A 21 11.34 15.58 20.20
CA SER A 21 12.76 15.31 20.47
C SER A 21 13.58 15.01 19.20
N ALA A 22 12.96 14.40 18.19
CA ALA A 22 13.61 14.17 16.90
C ALA A 22 13.75 15.46 16.07
N ALA A 23 12.70 16.30 16.04
CA ALA A 23 12.70 17.59 15.36
C ALA A 23 13.70 18.56 15.99
N GLU A 24 13.83 18.60 17.32
CA GLU A 24 14.81 19.46 18.00
C GLU A 24 16.24 19.13 17.55
N ARG A 25 16.57 17.84 17.43
CA ARG A 25 17.91 17.38 17.02
C ARG A 25 18.24 17.68 15.57
N VAL A 26 17.25 17.57 14.68
CA VAL A 26 17.48 17.65 13.22
C VAL A 26 17.23 19.06 12.69
N LEU A 27 16.23 19.76 13.22
CA LEU A 27 15.75 21.04 12.72
C LEU A 27 16.11 22.20 13.64
N GLY A 28 16.67 21.94 14.83
CA GLY A 28 17.03 23.00 15.79
C GLY A 28 15.82 23.75 16.35
N THR A 29 14.67 23.08 16.40
CA THR A 29 13.41 23.65 16.91
C THR A 29 13.24 23.30 18.39
N HIS A 30 12.19 23.83 19.04
CA HIS A 30 11.83 23.52 20.42
C HIS A 30 10.34 23.29 20.53
N GLU A 31 9.93 22.24 21.24
CA GLU A 31 8.52 21.94 21.56
C GLU A 31 7.56 21.77 20.36
N LEU A 32 8.10 21.61 19.14
CA LEU A 32 7.33 21.52 17.91
C LEU A 32 7.42 20.13 17.28
N TYR A 33 6.25 19.55 17.00
CA TYR A 33 6.10 18.35 16.18
C TYR A 33 5.89 18.75 14.72
N PHE A 34 6.57 18.07 13.80
CA PHE A 34 6.41 18.33 12.37
C PHE A 34 5.64 17.21 11.69
N CYS A 35 4.61 17.53 10.92
CA CYS A 35 3.94 16.50 10.12
C CYS A 35 4.90 15.97 9.04
N PRO A 36 5.17 14.66 8.96
CA PRO A 36 6.12 14.12 7.97
C PRO A 36 5.66 14.32 6.51
N LEU A 37 4.36 14.50 6.28
CA LEU A 37 3.79 14.68 4.95
C LEU A 37 3.91 16.13 4.47
N CYS A 38 3.28 17.10 5.17
CA CYS A 38 3.30 18.51 4.74
C CYS A 38 4.48 19.32 5.31
N GLY A 39 5.10 18.90 6.40
CA GLY A 39 6.18 19.63 7.04
C GLY A 39 5.72 20.81 7.90
N ASN A 40 4.42 21.00 8.09
CA ASN A 40 3.92 22.01 9.03
C ASN A 40 4.26 21.61 10.47
N SER A 41 4.55 22.61 11.31
CA SER A 41 4.81 22.46 12.74
C SER A 41 3.52 22.56 13.56
N PHE A 42 3.50 21.87 14.69
CA PHE A 42 2.39 21.78 15.61
C PHE A 42 2.93 21.74 17.04
N ASP A 43 2.35 22.53 17.92
CA ASP A 43 2.68 22.52 19.34
C ASP A 43 1.84 21.46 20.09
N TYR A 44 1.99 21.41 21.42
CA TYR A 44 1.23 20.47 22.23
C TYR A 44 -0.28 20.80 22.26
N ALA A 45 -0.67 22.07 22.12
CA ALA A 45 -2.07 22.46 22.08
C ALA A 45 -2.77 21.90 20.82
N SER A 46 -2.10 21.91 19.67
CA SER A 46 -2.56 21.27 18.43
C SER A 46 -2.86 19.77 18.63
N LEU A 47 -2.08 19.06 19.46
CA LEU A 47 -2.36 17.66 19.79
C LEU A 47 -3.68 17.50 20.57
N ILE A 48 -3.91 18.37 21.55
CA ILE A 48 -5.11 18.36 22.41
C ILE A 48 -6.36 18.73 21.61
N GLN A 49 -6.24 19.71 20.71
CA GLN A 49 -7.31 20.16 19.83
C GLN A 49 -7.65 19.14 18.72
N GLY A 50 -6.81 18.11 18.55
CA GLY A 50 -7.07 17.03 17.58
C GLY A 50 -6.58 17.34 16.17
N GLU A 51 -5.79 18.40 15.98
CA GLU A 51 -5.15 18.75 14.70
C GLU A 51 -4.11 17.70 14.29
N LEU A 52 -3.56 16.97 15.26
CA LEU A 52 -2.72 15.79 15.03
C LEU A 52 -3.49 14.49 15.26
N THR A 53 -3.45 13.64 14.24
CA THR A 53 -4.18 12.38 14.19
C THR A 53 -3.23 11.19 14.14
N LEU A 54 -3.67 10.06 14.68
CA LEU A 54 -2.89 8.83 14.71
C LEU A 54 -3.02 8.13 13.35
N GLU A 55 -1.91 8.00 12.64
CA GLU A 55 -1.87 7.41 11.30
C GLU A 55 -1.58 5.91 11.40
N HIS A 56 -2.48 5.11 10.82
CA HIS A 56 -2.31 3.66 10.75
C HIS A 56 -1.52 3.31 9.49
N VAL A 57 -0.38 2.64 9.67
CA VAL A 57 0.51 2.30 8.55
C VAL A 57 0.85 0.80 8.56
N PRO A 58 0.48 0.03 7.51
CA PRO A 58 -0.46 0.40 6.43
C PRO A 58 -1.86 0.78 6.99
N PRO A 59 -2.82 1.24 6.17
CA PRO A 59 -4.16 1.58 6.65
C PRO A 59 -4.77 0.45 7.50
N LYS A 60 -5.63 0.81 8.46
CA LYS A 60 -6.24 -0.15 9.40
C LYS A 60 -6.97 -1.30 8.69
N SER A 61 -7.57 -1.04 7.53
CA SER A 61 -8.22 -2.05 6.65
C SER A 61 -7.25 -3.14 6.15
N HIS A 62 -5.95 -2.87 6.19
CA HIS A 62 -4.86 -3.78 5.85
C HIS A 62 -4.09 -4.23 7.11
N GLY A 63 -4.70 -4.14 8.30
CA GLY A 63 -4.14 -4.63 9.56
C GLY A 63 -3.04 -3.77 10.17
N GLY A 64 -2.79 -2.56 9.65
CA GLY A 64 -1.71 -1.73 10.17
C GLY A 64 -2.03 -1.03 11.48
N LYS A 65 -0.99 -0.46 12.09
CA LYS A 65 -1.00 0.06 13.46
C LYS A 65 -0.71 1.56 13.45
N GLY A 66 -1.24 2.27 14.45
CA GLY A 66 -0.98 3.69 14.66
C GLY A 66 0.47 3.97 15.08
N ILE A 67 1.40 4.14 14.14
CA ILE A 67 2.84 4.22 14.45
C ILE A 67 3.42 5.63 14.39
N ILE A 68 2.70 6.59 13.81
CA ILE A 68 3.15 7.97 13.62
C ILE A 68 1.96 8.94 13.69
N LEU A 69 2.22 10.24 13.90
CA LEU A 69 1.21 11.29 13.82
C LEU A 69 1.28 12.00 12.47
N THR A 70 0.13 12.39 11.95
CA THR A 70 -0.01 13.26 10.78
C THR A 70 -1.03 14.34 11.09
N CYS A 71 -0.94 15.50 10.45
CA CYS A 71 -1.96 16.51 10.63
C CYS A 71 -3.29 16.04 10.02
N GLN A 72 -4.39 16.49 10.62
CA GLN A 72 -5.75 16.13 10.23
C GLN A 72 -6.02 16.46 8.76
N SER A 73 -5.49 17.57 8.23
CA SER A 73 -5.66 17.94 6.83
C SER A 73 -5.00 16.92 5.89
N CYS A 74 -3.77 16.49 6.17
CA CYS A 74 -3.10 15.44 5.38
C CYS A 74 -3.77 14.07 5.52
N ASN A 75 -4.31 13.74 6.70
CA ASN A 75 -5.01 12.47 6.91
C ASN A 75 -6.37 12.44 6.19
N ASN A 76 -7.19 13.48 6.36
CA ASN A 76 -8.53 13.55 5.76
C ASN A 76 -8.49 13.70 4.23
N LYS A 77 -7.57 14.52 3.69
CA LYS A 77 -7.45 14.72 2.23
C LYS A 77 -7.11 13.42 1.50
N ALA A 78 -6.43 12.48 2.15
CA ALA A 78 -6.12 11.17 1.60
C ALA A 78 -7.23 10.12 1.86
N GLY A 79 -7.87 10.16 3.02
CA GLY A 79 -8.84 9.12 3.43
C GLY A 79 -10.05 8.97 2.50
N HIS A 80 -10.55 10.05 1.90
CA HIS A 80 -11.78 9.99 1.11
C HIS A 80 -11.62 9.37 -0.30
N THR A 81 -10.45 9.50 -0.93
CA THR A 81 -10.24 9.08 -2.32
C THR A 81 -9.10 8.09 -2.48
N ILE A 82 -7.98 8.29 -1.79
CA ILE A 82 -6.77 7.46 -1.92
C ILE A 82 -6.95 6.14 -1.18
N ASP A 83 -7.38 6.18 0.08
CA ASP A 83 -7.56 4.95 0.87
C ASP A 83 -8.77 4.13 0.42
N SER A 84 -9.81 4.79 -0.11
CA SER A 84 -10.95 4.11 -0.75
C SER A 84 -10.49 3.33 -1.99
N ALA A 85 -9.61 3.91 -2.82
CA ALA A 85 -9.07 3.21 -3.98
C ALA A 85 -8.23 1.99 -3.58
N ALA A 86 -7.42 2.08 -2.53
CA ALA A 86 -6.65 0.95 -2.01
C ALA A 86 -7.57 -0.14 -1.44
N HIS A 87 -8.65 0.23 -0.75
CA HIS A 87 -9.63 -0.72 -0.22
C HIS A 87 -10.38 -1.44 -1.34
N ARG A 88 -10.92 -0.71 -2.33
CA ARG A 88 -11.62 -1.30 -3.48
C ARG A 88 -10.71 -2.21 -4.32
N ARG A 89 -9.42 -1.88 -4.44
CA ARG A 89 -8.46 -2.81 -5.07
C ARG A 89 -8.33 -4.11 -4.28
N LYS A 90 -8.25 -4.04 -2.94
CA LYS A 90 -8.19 -5.23 -2.09
C LYS A 90 -9.44 -6.09 -2.28
N GLU A 91 -10.62 -5.49 -2.27
CA GLU A 91 -11.88 -6.19 -2.55
C GLU A 91 -11.85 -6.90 -3.91
N LEU A 92 -11.35 -6.25 -4.97
CA LEU A 92 -11.19 -6.88 -6.27
C LEU A 92 -10.18 -8.05 -6.26
N THR A 93 -9.07 -7.90 -5.54
CA THR A 93 -8.06 -8.97 -5.41
C THR A 93 -8.62 -10.16 -4.64
N ASP A 94 -9.35 -9.92 -3.55
CA ASP A 94 -10.01 -10.95 -2.76
C ASP A 94 -11.08 -11.66 -3.62
N PHE A 95 -11.88 -10.91 -4.39
CA PHE A 95 -12.84 -11.47 -5.33
C PHE A 95 -12.18 -12.45 -6.32
N ILE A 96 -11.10 -12.03 -6.97
CA ILE A 96 -10.33 -12.88 -7.92
C ILE A 96 -9.81 -14.13 -7.21
N ARG A 97 -9.24 -14.00 -6.02
CA ARG A 97 -8.72 -15.14 -5.25
C ARG A 97 -9.81 -16.15 -4.91
N THR A 98 -10.99 -15.68 -4.52
CA THR A 98 -12.13 -16.54 -4.23
C THR A 98 -12.62 -17.26 -5.49
N VAL A 99 -12.74 -16.55 -6.62
CA VAL A 99 -13.15 -17.14 -7.92
C VAL A 99 -12.18 -18.23 -8.39
N TYR A 100 -10.88 -18.03 -8.21
CA TYR A 100 -9.83 -19.00 -8.61
C TYR A 100 -9.47 -20.01 -7.51
N HIS A 101 -10.35 -20.23 -6.53
CA HIS A 101 -10.19 -21.24 -5.47
C HIS A 101 -8.93 -21.09 -4.60
N LYS A 102 -8.42 -19.87 -4.47
CA LYS A 102 -7.31 -19.53 -3.57
C LYS A 102 -7.78 -19.06 -2.20
N GLN A 103 -9.09 -18.86 -2.03
CA GLN A 103 -9.70 -18.40 -0.79
C GLN A 103 -11.15 -18.89 -0.71
N GLU A 104 -11.55 -19.40 0.45
CA GLU A 104 -12.95 -19.77 0.74
C GLU A 104 -13.77 -18.54 1.18
N GLY A 105 -15.09 -18.64 1.02
CA GLY A 105 -16.05 -17.65 1.48
C GLY A 105 -16.71 -16.85 0.36
N GLU A 106 -17.42 -15.79 0.74
CA GLU A 106 -18.13 -14.92 -0.19
C GLU A 106 -17.17 -13.96 -0.90
N ALA A 107 -17.12 -14.00 -2.23
CA ALA A 107 -16.31 -13.11 -3.07
C ALA A 107 -16.98 -11.72 -3.20
N GLY A 108 -18.31 -11.71 -3.29
CA GLY A 108 -19.13 -10.51 -3.43
C GLY A 108 -19.94 -10.47 -4.73
N LEU A 109 -20.50 -9.29 -5.02
CA LEU A 109 -21.42 -9.08 -6.14
C LEU A 109 -20.68 -9.00 -7.49
N ALA A 110 -21.22 -9.69 -8.48
CA ALA A 110 -20.72 -9.68 -9.85
C ALA A 110 -21.86 -9.60 -10.87
N THR A 111 -21.47 -9.29 -12.11
CA THR A 111 -22.31 -9.52 -13.29
C THR A 111 -21.85 -10.80 -13.95
N PHE A 112 -22.77 -11.73 -14.16
CA PHE A 112 -22.57 -12.96 -14.93
C PHE A 112 -23.18 -12.77 -16.32
N GLU A 113 -22.43 -13.13 -17.35
CA GLU A 113 -22.88 -13.10 -18.74
C GLU A 113 -22.65 -14.44 -19.41
N ALA A 114 -23.71 -14.98 -20.00
CA ALA A 114 -23.66 -16.15 -20.85
C ALA A 114 -24.64 -15.95 -22.01
N ASP A 115 -24.23 -16.34 -23.22
CA ASP A 115 -25.06 -16.24 -24.42
C ASP A 115 -25.69 -14.84 -24.64
N GLY A 116 -24.88 -13.79 -24.39
CA GLY A 116 -25.29 -12.39 -24.57
C GLY A 116 -26.25 -11.83 -23.52
N ARG A 117 -26.66 -12.62 -22.52
CA ARG A 117 -27.56 -12.19 -21.43
C ARG A 117 -26.79 -11.93 -20.15
N LYS A 118 -27.10 -10.82 -19.48
CA LYS A 118 -26.42 -10.35 -18.26
C LYS A 118 -27.35 -10.42 -17.06
N ILE A 119 -26.87 -11.05 -15.98
CA ILE A 119 -27.56 -11.06 -14.68
C ILE A 119 -26.61 -10.74 -13.53
N ASN A 120 -27.18 -10.33 -12.43
CA ASN A 120 -26.51 -9.95 -11.20
C ASN A 120 -26.49 -11.15 -10.26
N VAL A 121 -25.29 -11.50 -9.82
CA VAL A 121 -25.04 -12.70 -9.04
C VAL A 121 -24.20 -12.37 -7.81
N LEU A 122 -24.29 -13.24 -6.82
CA LEU A 122 -23.35 -13.33 -5.72
C LEU A 122 -22.40 -14.49 -6.00
N VAL A 123 -21.09 -14.24 -5.93
CA VAL A 123 -20.08 -15.27 -6.13
C VAL A 123 -19.47 -15.66 -4.79
N SER A 124 -19.29 -16.95 -4.55
CA SER A 124 -18.60 -17.48 -3.39
C SER A 124 -17.77 -18.70 -3.76
N ASN A 125 -16.90 -19.12 -2.86
CA ASN A 125 -16.16 -20.37 -2.95
C ASN A 125 -16.42 -21.21 -1.71
N ASP A 126 -16.77 -22.47 -1.90
CA ASP A 126 -16.97 -23.45 -0.83
C ASP A 126 -16.21 -24.73 -1.20
N GLY A 127 -15.20 -25.09 -0.41
CA GLY A 127 -14.42 -26.31 -0.60
C GLY A 127 -13.77 -26.44 -1.98
N GLY A 128 -13.34 -25.33 -2.59
CA GLY A 128 -12.75 -25.34 -3.93
C GLY A 128 -13.77 -25.36 -5.08
N THR A 129 -15.07 -25.23 -4.79
CA THR A 129 -16.12 -25.05 -5.79
C THR A 129 -16.55 -23.58 -5.82
N THR A 130 -16.50 -22.95 -6.99
CA THR A 130 -17.01 -21.59 -7.18
C THR A 130 -18.52 -21.66 -7.39
N ASN A 131 -19.27 -21.05 -6.48
CA ASN A 131 -20.71 -20.99 -6.49
C ASN A 131 -21.18 -19.64 -7.02
N ILE A 132 -22.18 -19.66 -7.92
CA ILE A 132 -22.78 -18.48 -8.52
C ILE A 132 -24.26 -18.48 -8.15
N LYS A 133 -24.66 -17.57 -7.26
CA LYS A 133 -26.03 -17.46 -6.77
C LYS A 133 -26.74 -16.27 -7.42
N ILE A 134 -27.87 -16.51 -8.07
CA ILE A 134 -28.71 -15.45 -8.64
C ILE A 134 -29.37 -14.64 -7.52
N LEU A 135 -29.47 -13.32 -7.69
CA LEU A 135 -30.15 -12.44 -6.74
C LEU A 135 -31.54 -12.06 -7.27
N ASP A 136 -32.57 -12.63 -6.67
CA ASP A 136 -33.95 -12.60 -7.20
C ASP A 136 -34.56 -11.20 -7.37
N LYS A 137 -34.11 -10.21 -6.57
CA LYS A 137 -34.73 -8.87 -6.54
C LYS A 137 -34.04 -7.82 -7.43
N ASN A 138 -32.93 -8.16 -8.07
CA ASN A 138 -32.08 -7.22 -8.81
C ASN A 138 -31.89 -7.59 -10.28
N ASN A 139 -32.74 -8.47 -10.82
CA ASN A 139 -32.62 -8.98 -12.17
C ASN A 139 -33.95 -8.92 -12.91
N ASP A 140 -33.87 -8.84 -14.23
CA ASP A 140 -35.00 -9.07 -15.12
C ASP A 140 -35.41 -10.56 -15.05
N PRO A 141 -36.66 -10.89 -14.67
CA PRO A 141 -37.12 -12.28 -14.59
C PRO A 141 -36.98 -13.05 -15.91
N GLU A 142 -37.15 -12.39 -17.06
CA GLU A 142 -37.02 -13.03 -18.37
C GLU A 142 -35.56 -13.45 -18.63
N ALA A 143 -34.62 -12.57 -18.34
CA ALA A 143 -33.19 -12.86 -18.46
C ALA A 143 -32.74 -13.98 -17.51
N VAL A 144 -33.30 -14.03 -16.29
CA VAL A 144 -33.04 -15.11 -15.33
C VAL A 144 -33.58 -16.44 -15.84
N GLY A 145 -34.83 -16.47 -16.31
CA GLY A 145 -35.46 -17.69 -16.84
C GLY A 145 -34.69 -18.25 -18.02
N TYR A 146 -34.33 -17.40 -18.98
CA TYR A 146 -33.51 -17.78 -20.13
C TYR A 146 -32.18 -18.43 -19.70
N LEU A 147 -31.45 -17.78 -18.78
CA LEU A 147 -30.16 -18.30 -18.33
C LEU A 147 -30.29 -19.63 -17.58
N GLN A 148 -31.34 -19.79 -16.78
CA GLN A 148 -31.59 -21.04 -16.07
C GLN A 148 -31.84 -22.19 -17.04
N GLU A 149 -32.63 -21.96 -18.10
CA GLU A 149 -32.88 -22.94 -19.16
C GLU A 149 -31.61 -23.24 -19.96
N TYR A 150 -30.86 -22.21 -20.35
CA TYR A 150 -29.58 -22.34 -21.04
C TYR A 150 -28.60 -23.20 -20.25
N MET A 151 -28.39 -22.89 -18.96
CA MET A 151 -27.48 -23.65 -18.09
C MET A 151 -27.96 -25.09 -17.86
N LYS A 152 -29.28 -25.31 -17.73
CA LYS A 152 -29.85 -26.65 -17.63
C LYS A 152 -29.59 -27.47 -18.90
N SER A 153 -29.76 -26.86 -20.08
CA SER A 153 -29.52 -27.52 -21.37
C SER A 153 -28.05 -27.95 -21.54
N LEU A 154 -27.10 -27.17 -21.04
CA LEU A 154 -25.66 -27.49 -21.05
C LEU A 154 -25.34 -28.65 -20.11
N ALA A 155 -25.96 -28.68 -18.93
CA ALA A 155 -25.80 -29.77 -17.97
C ALA A 155 -26.39 -31.09 -18.51
N ASP A 156 -27.60 -31.04 -19.08
CA ASP A 156 -28.30 -32.22 -19.60
C ASP A 156 -27.61 -32.81 -20.84
N SER A 157 -26.99 -31.95 -21.68
CA SER A 157 -26.30 -32.37 -22.91
C SER A 157 -24.84 -32.81 -22.72
N GLY A 158 -24.24 -32.54 -21.54
CA GLY A 158 -22.82 -32.80 -21.29
C GLY A 158 -21.85 -31.91 -22.10
N ASN A 159 -22.37 -30.93 -22.85
CA ASN A 159 -21.61 -30.08 -23.77
C ASN A 159 -21.05 -28.80 -23.12
N ALA A 160 -20.83 -28.81 -21.81
CA ALA A 160 -20.27 -27.66 -21.10
C ALA A 160 -18.83 -27.33 -21.55
N VAL A 161 -18.10 -28.32 -22.07
CA VAL A 161 -16.70 -28.15 -22.51
C VAL A 161 -16.64 -27.22 -23.72
N GLY A 162 -15.91 -26.11 -23.58
CA GLY A 162 -15.76 -25.08 -24.62
C GLY A 162 -16.79 -23.94 -24.53
N THR A 163 -17.79 -24.04 -23.65
CA THR A 163 -18.71 -22.94 -23.39
C THR A 163 -17.99 -21.80 -22.68
N GLN A 164 -18.20 -20.57 -23.15
CA GLN A 164 -17.62 -19.38 -22.55
C GLN A 164 -18.70 -18.59 -21.82
N PHE A 165 -18.35 -18.10 -20.64
CA PHE A 165 -19.14 -17.14 -19.87
C PHE A 165 -18.18 -16.10 -19.28
N SER A 166 -18.70 -14.93 -18.92
CA SER A 166 -17.93 -13.88 -18.26
C SER A 166 -18.45 -13.63 -16.85
N ILE A 167 -17.52 -13.41 -15.92
CA ILE A 167 -17.82 -12.96 -14.55
C ILE A 167 -17.09 -11.65 -14.36
N THR A 168 -17.85 -10.57 -14.26
CA THR A 168 -17.31 -9.23 -14.07
C THR A 168 -17.57 -8.77 -12.64
N ALA A 169 -16.52 -8.61 -11.84
CA ALA A 169 -16.62 -8.00 -10.52
C ALA A 169 -17.19 -6.57 -10.63
N ARG A 170 -18.11 -6.21 -9.74
CA ARG A 170 -18.68 -4.84 -9.73
C ARG A 170 -17.78 -3.79 -9.11
N VAL A 171 -16.79 -4.23 -8.32
CA VAL A 171 -15.85 -3.34 -7.66
C VAL A 171 -14.90 -2.74 -8.68
N ARG A 172 -14.85 -1.40 -8.74
CA ARG A 172 -13.91 -0.63 -9.55
C ARG A 172 -13.07 0.27 -8.65
N TYR A 173 -11.79 0.43 -8.97
CA TYR A 173 -10.90 1.30 -8.22
C TYR A 173 -10.05 2.18 -9.14
N HIS A 174 -9.65 3.35 -8.64
CA HIS A 174 -8.77 4.25 -9.37
C HIS A 174 -7.32 3.81 -9.17
N LYS A 175 -6.72 3.17 -10.18
CA LYS A 175 -5.38 2.57 -10.10
C LYS A 175 -4.32 3.51 -9.53
N ARG A 176 -4.18 4.70 -10.13
CA ARG A 176 -3.23 5.73 -9.68
C ARG A 176 -3.35 6.08 -8.20
N PHE A 177 -4.57 6.32 -7.72
CA PHE A 177 -4.80 6.67 -6.32
C PHE A 177 -4.45 5.52 -5.39
N SER A 178 -4.71 4.28 -5.81
CA SER A 178 -4.30 3.12 -5.05
C SER A 178 -2.77 2.99 -4.97
N GLU A 179 -2.04 3.29 -6.02
CA GLU A 179 -0.56 3.30 -6.03
C GLU A 179 -0.01 4.43 -5.15
N ILE A 180 -0.67 5.59 -5.13
CA ILE A 180 -0.32 6.70 -4.23
C ILE A 180 -0.61 6.34 -2.77
N SER A 181 -1.64 5.55 -2.48
CA SER A 181 -1.91 5.02 -1.13
C SER A 181 -0.76 4.11 -0.66
N ASP A 182 -0.27 3.24 -1.55
CA ASP A 182 0.90 2.39 -1.27
C ASP A 182 2.15 3.27 -1.05
N LEU A 183 2.38 4.29 -1.89
CA LEU A 183 3.49 5.24 -1.77
C LEU A 183 3.47 5.98 -0.42
N ARG A 184 2.30 6.51 -0.05
CA ARG A 184 2.09 7.19 1.24
C ARG A 184 2.40 6.26 2.39
N SER A 185 1.89 5.03 2.36
CA SER A 185 2.11 4.04 3.40
C SER A 185 3.60 3.74 3.55
N ALA A 186 4.29 3.44 2.45
CA ALA A 186 5.73 3.18 2.45
C ALA A 186 6.53 4.36 3.00
N PHE A 187 6.22 5.58 2.56
CA PHE A 187 6.87 6.80 3.05
C PHE A 187 6.69 6.99 4.55
N LEU A 188 5.50 6.71 5.09
CA LEU A 188 5.24 6.83 6.52
C LEU A 188 5.91 5.73 7.34
N VAL A 189 6.06 4.51 6.81
CA VAL A 189 6.89 3.46 7.44
C VAL A 189 8.33 3.95 7.55
N CYS A 190 8.91 4.44 6.46
CA CYS A 190 10.27 4.98 6.46
C CYS A 190 10.40 6.20 7.38
N SER A 191 9.42 7.10 7.38
CA SER A 191 9.41 8.27 8.28
C SER A 191 9.35 7.86 9.74
N ALA A 192 8.54 6.86 10.10
CA ALA A 192 8.49 6.35 11.46
C ALA A 192 9.80 5.66 11.87
N GLN A 193 10.40 4.89 10.95
CA GLN A 193 11.63 4.16 11.24
C GLN A 193 12.85 5.08 11.31
N PHE A 194 13.02 5.97 10.34
CA PHE A 194 14.25 6.73 10.14
C PHE A 194 14.17 8.15 10.69
N GLY A 195 12.97 8.76 10.75
CA GLY A 195 12.75 10.09 11.33
C GLY A 195 12.83 11.24 10.32
N TYR A 196 12.87 12.47 10.81
CA TYR A 196 12.86 13.70 10.02
C TYR A 196 14.08 13.88 9.14
N SER A 197 15.24 13.33 9.53
CA SER A 197 16.42 13.29 8.66
C SER A 197 16.12 12.61 7.32
N TYR A 198 15.23 11.60 7.34
CA TYR A 198 14.74 10.94 6.14
C TYR A 198 13.60 11.72 5.49
N SER A 199 12.54 12.01 6.26
CA SER A 199 11.31 12.63 5.76
C SER A 199 11.55 13.98 5.08
N PHE A 200 12.49 14.78 5.59
CA PHE A 200 12.78 16.13 5.09
C PHE A 200 14.09 16.22 4.29
N SER A 201 14.66 15.08 3.91
CA SER A 201 15.77 15.08 2.96
C SER A 201 15.31 15.56 1.58
N ARG A 202 16.25 16.16 0.83
CA ARG A 202 16.00 16.64 -0.54
C ARG A 202 15.44 15.55 -1.45
N ALA A 203 15.98 14.34 -1.37
CA ALA A 203 15.57 13.20 -2.20
C ALA A 203 14.07 12.86 -2.01
N LEU A 204 13.49 13.16 -0.85
CA LEU A 204 12.10 12.87 -0.55
C LEU A 204 11.13 14.02 -0.85
N MET A 205 11.61 15.17 -1.35
CA MET A 205 10.75 16.31 -1.71
C MET A 205 9.74 15.93 -2.80
N LYS A 206 10.18 15.27 -3.88
CA LYS A 206 9.29 14.83 -4.97
C LYS A 206 8.27 13.79 -4.48
N VAL A 207 8.69 12.86 -3.60
CA VAL A 207 7.80 11.86 -2.98
C VAL A 207 6.69 12.52 -2.17
N ARG A 208 7.04 13.45 -1.28
CA ARG A 208 6.05 14.21 -0.50
C ARG A 208 5.13 15.03 -1.40
N GLY A 209 5.70 15.67 -2.42
CA GLY A 209 4.95 16.40 -3.44
C GLY A 209 3.89 15.53 -4.12
N GLN A 210 4.28 14.33 -4.58
CA GLN A 210 3.37 13.38 -5.21
C GLN A 210 2.25 12.90 -4.28
N ILE A 211 2.54 12.67 -2.99
CA ILE A 211 1.54 12.26 -2.00
C ILE A 211 0.53 13.39 -1.73
N LEU A 212 1.00 14.64 -1.65
CA LEU A 212 0.14 15.80 -1.35
C LEU A 212 -0.71 16.25 -2.55
N ASN A 213 -0.25 15.94 -3.76
CA ASN A 213 -0.85 16.31 -5.04
C ASN A 213 -1.13 15.06 -5.88
N PRO A 214 -2.09 14.20 -5.48
CA PRO A 214 -2.29 12.89 -6.10
C PRO A 214 -2.71 12.93 -7.58
N ASN A 215 -3.28 14.06 -8.01
CA ASN A 215 -3.72 14.29 -9.39
C ASN A 215 -2.59 14.72 -10.32
N GLN A 216 -1.44 15.14 -9.78
CA GLN A 216 -0.29 15.59 -10.56
C GLN A 216 0.69 14.45 -10.76
N GLU A 217 1.45 14.47 -11.86
CA GLU A 217 2.57 13.57 -12.15
C GLU A 217 3.88 14.27 -11.81
N ILE A 218 4.27 14.19 -10.54
CA ILE A 218 5.48 14.85 -10.01
C ILE A 218 6.66 13.88 -10.01
N LEU A 219 6.39 12.65 -9.58
CA LEU A 219 7.30 11.55 -9.79
C LEU A 219 6.93 10.91 -11.14
N GLU A 220 7.93 10.37 -11.84
CA GLU A 220 7.66 9.60 -13.06
C GLU A 220 7.49 8.11 -12.73
N LYS A 221 8.39 7.57 -11.87
CA LYS A 221 8.43 6.15 -11.49
C LYS A 221 8.82 5.98 -10.03
N TRP A 222 7.98 5.30 -9.25
CA TRP A 222 8.18 5.03 -7.82
C TRP A 222 7.56 3.72 -7.35
N TYR A 223 6.85 3.03 -8.25
CA TYR A 223 6.15 1.80 -7.97
C TYR A 223 6.84 0.65 -8.67
N VAL A 224 7.27 -0.34 -7.90
CA VAL A 224 7.95 -1.51 -8.43
C VAL A 224 7.19 -2.74 -7.97
N LYS A 225 6.69 -3.55 -8.90
CA LYS A 225 6.19 -4.88 -8.56
C LYS A 225 7.35 -5.80 -8.24
N ILE A 226 7.78 -5.83 -6.98
CA ILE A 226 8.70 -6.85 -6.50
C ILE A 226 7.87 -8.07 -6.13
N LYS A 227 8.19 -9.24 -6.71
CA LYS A 227 7.70 -10.50 -6.15
C LYS A 227 8.46 -10.78 -4.87
N THR A 228 7.92 -10.39 -3.73
CA THR A 228 8.40 -10.90 -2.44
C THR A 228 7.94 -12.35 -2.31
N GLN A 229 8.82 -13.25 -1.86
CA GLN A 229 8.46 -14.65 -1.58
C GLN A 229 7.65 -14.81 -0.27
N THR A 230 7.29 -13.70 0.39
CA THR A 230 6.67 -13.71 1.71
C THR A 230 5.59 -12.64 1.79
N ASP A 231 4.47 -12.97 2.42
CA ASP A 231 3.39 -12.04 2.77
C ASP A 231 3.74 -11.14 3.98
N SER A 232 4.87 -11.40 4.64
CA SER A 232 5.30 -10.61 5.79
C SER A 232 5.79 -9.23 5.36
N PRO A 233 5.46 -8.18 6.14
CA PRO A 233 5.91 -6.83 5.83
C PRO A 233 7.45 -6.77 5.93
N MET A 234 8.07 -6.10 4.96
CA MET A 234 9.52 -5.99 4.85
C MET A 234 9.92 -4.53 4.72
N LEU A 235 10.99 -4.14 5.40
CA LEU A 235 11.70 -2.89 5.20
C LEU A 235 13.17 -3.22 4.97
N ALA A 236 13.77 -2.76 3.87
CA ALA A 236 15.17 -3.05 3.57
C ALA A 236 15.83 -1.88 2.87
N VAL A 237 17.09 -1.60 3.21
CA VAL A 237 17.86 -0.47 2.67
C VAL A 237 18.96 -0.98 1.75
N ALA A 238 18.98 -0.53 0.51
CA ALA A 238 20.03 -0.79 -0.47
C ALA A 238 20.83 0.50 -0.72
N GLU A 239 21.82 0.75 0.13
CA GLU A 239 22.54 2.04 0.15
C GLU A 239 23.35 2.31 -1.12
N LYS A 240 23.89 1.26 -1.74
CA LYS A 240 24.72 1.39 -2.94
C LYS A 240 23.88 1.95 -4.09
N GLU A 241 22.69 1.39 -4.27
CA GLU A 241 21.69 1.75 -5.26
C GLU A 241 20.89 2.99 -4.86
N GLY A 242 20.99 3.43 -3.60
CA GLY A 242 20.33 4.64 -3.13
C GLY A 242 18.82 4.49 -2.98
N ILE A 243 18.36 3.30 -2.59
CA ILE A 243 16.95 3.00 -2.45
C ILE A 243 16.61 2.34 -1.11
N VAL A 244 15.37 2.50 -0.67
CA VAL A 244 14.75 1.70 0.38
C VAL A 244 13.53 1.00 -0.20
N ILE A 245 13.39 -0.27 0.15
CA ILE A 245 12.31 -1.14 -0.29
C ILE A 245 11.37 -1.33 0.89
N VAL A 246 10.10 -1.01 0.68
CA VAL A 246 9.03 -1.29 1.64
C VAL A 246 8.04 -2.23 1.01
N SER A 247 7.85 -3.41 1.62
CA SER A 247 6.85 -4.38 1.18
C SER A 247 5.76 -4.55 2.21
N VAL A 248 4.51 -4.57 1.74
CA VAL A 248 3.31 -4.84 2.52
C VAL A 248 2.45 -5.81 1.72
N ALA A 249 2.24 -7.03 2.23
CA ALA A 249 1.62 -8.13 1.49
C ALA A 249 2.32 -8.34 0.13
N GLU A 250 1.58 -8.41 -0.97
CA GLU A 250 2.11 -8.66 -2.32
C GLU A 250 2.64 -7.40 -3.03
N ARG A 251 2.88 -6.31 -2.30
CA ARG A 251 3.22 -5.01 -2.89
C ARG A 251 4.53 -4.52 -2.36
N SER A 252 5.30 -3.90 -3.24
CA SER A 252 6.52 -3.21 -2.87
C SER A 252 6.55 -1.81 -3.44
N VAL A 253 7.07 -0.89 -2.64
CA VAL A 253 7.35 0.47 -3.05
C VAL A 253 8.83 0.71 -2.85
N VAL A 254 9.44 1.33 -3.85
CA VAL A 254 10.84 1.72 -3.79
C VAL A 254 10.88 3.23 -3.61
N LEU A 255 11.56 3.67 -2.55
CA LEU A 255 11.74 5.07 -2.24
C LEU A 255 13.23 5.44 -2.31
N PRO A 256 13.56 6.72 -2.55
CA PRO A 256 14.93 7.19 -2.43
C PRO A 256 15.51 6.93 -1.03
N TRP A 257 16.78 6.51 -0.98
CA TRP A 257 17.58 6.54 0.24
C TRP A 257 18.31 7.88 0.36
N ILE A 258 18.49 8.35 1.60
CA ILE A 258 19.15 9.63 1.84
C ILE A 258 20.63 9.61 1.44
N GLY A 259 21.17 10.78 1.09
CA GLY A 259 22.59 10.94 0.77
C GLY A 259 22.98 10.57 -0.67
N LYS A 260 22.01 10.30 -1.53
CA LYS A 260 22.18 10.11 -2.99
C LYS A 260 21.46 11.20 -3.76
N SER A 261 21.91 11.48 -4.99
CA SER A 261 21.27 12.46 -5.87
C SER A 261 19.94 11.92 -6.41
N ASP A 262 19.03 12.83 -6.77
CA ASP A 262 17.73 12.50 -7.38
C ASP A 262 17.92 11.64 -8.65
N THR A 263 18.96 11.93 -9.43
CA THR A 263 19.33 11.18 -10.64
C THR A 263 19.70 9.72 -10.37
N ALA A 264 20.25 9.39 -9.19
CA ALA A 264 20.63 8.03 -8.85
C ALA A 264 19.39 7.18 -8.55
N PHE A 265 18.39 7.76 -7.88
CA PHE A 265 17.09 7.12 -7.67
C PHE A 265 16.35 6.92 -8.99
N GLU A 266 16.27 7.95 -9.83
CA GLU A 266 15.61 7.89 -11.14
C GLU A 266 16.24 6.82 -12.04
N SER A 267 17.57 6.78 -12.13
CA SER A 267 18.30 5.75 -12.89
C SER A 267 18.02 4.34 -12.37
N THR A 268 18.00 4.16 -11.05
CA THR A 268 17.73 2.86 -10.42
C THR A 268 16.28 2.44 -10.64
N SER A 269 15.33 3.37 -10.51
CA SER A 269 13.91 3.10 -10.76
C SER A 269 13.66 2.75 -12.22
N ALA A 270 14.36 3.39 -13.17
CA ALA A 270 14.27 3.06 -14.58
C ALA A 270 14.83 1.65 -14.88
N ALA A 271 16.01 1.33 -14.34
CA ALA A 271 16.62 0.00 -14.51
C ALA A 271 15.77 -1.14 -13.94
N ILE A 272 15.04 -0.87 -12.86
CA ILE A 272 14.08 -1.79 -12.27
C ILE A 272 12.91 -2.10 -13.22
N ASP A 273 12.41 -1.10 -13.94
CA ASP A 273 11.28 -1.27 -14.87
C ASP A 273 11.69 -1.97 -16.17
N ASP A 274 12.89 -1.68 -16.67
CA ASP A 274 13.36 -2.15 -17.98
C ASP A 274 13.86 -3.60 -17.92
N THR A 275 14.27 -4.08 -16.75
CA THR A 275 14.79 -5.44 -16.57
C THR A 275 13.74 -6.37 -15.99
N ASN A 276 13.53 -7.53 -16.64
CA ASN A 276 12.68 -8.61 -16.11
C ASN A 276 13.25 -9.28 -14.84
N ASN A 277 14.40 -8.84 -14.34
CA ASN A 277 15.05 -9.28 -13.10
C ASN A 277 16.04 -8.21 -12.62
N PHE A 278 15.72 -7.52 -11.52
CA PHE A 278 16.61 -6.56 -10.87
C PHE A 278 17.01 -7.04 -9.47
N THR A 279 18.26 -7.48 -9.30
CA THR A 279 18.77 -7.96 -8.01
C THR A 279 19.56 -6.88 -7.29
N VAL A 280 19.22 -6.63 -6.03
CA VAL A 280 19.97 -5.72 -5.15
C VAL A 280 20.46 -6.40 -3.89
N ARG A 281 21.50 -5.85 -3.30
CA ARG A 281 21.92 -6.20 -1.94
C ARG A 281 21.34 -5.16 -0.98
N ALA A 282 20.27 -5.55 -0.29
CA ALA A 282 19.62 -4.72 0.70
C ALA A 282 19.82 -5.30 2.11
N VAL A 283 19.96 -4.41 3.09
CA VAL A 283 20.03 -4.79 4.50
C VAL A 283 18.65 -4.67 5.14
N PRO A 284 18.11 -5.76 5.73
CA PRO A 284 16.79 -5.74 6.35
C PRO A 284 16.81 -4.84 7.58
N VAL A 285 15.71 -4.10 7.76
CA VAL A 285 15.46 -3.22 8.90
C VAL A 285 14.17 -3.67 9.58
N ASP A 286 14.16 -3.62 10.90
CA ASP A 286 12.97 -3.97 11.67
C ASP A 286 11.77 -3.09 11.27
N TRP A 287 10.60 -3.73 11.16
CA TRP A 287 9.36 -3.01 10.94
C TRP A 287 9.03 -2.14 12.16
N PRO A 288 8.79 -0.83 12.00
CA PRO A 288 8.55 0.07 13.13
C PRO A 288 7.25 -0.28 13.85
N LYS A 289 7.33 -0.39 15.19
CA LYS A 289 6.15 -0.56 16.08
C LYS A 289 5.59 0.77 16.61
N GLY A 290 6.25 1.88 16.28
CA GLY A 290 5.97 3.26 16.69
C GLY A 290 6.96 4.22 16.01
N PHE A 291 7.04 5.47 16.47
CA PHE A 291 8.00 6.45 15.95
C PHE A 291 9.41 6.19 16.53
N VAL A 292 10.25 5.54 15.74
CA VAL A 292 11.62 5.13 16.12
C VAL A 292 12.61 6.26 15.88
N ALA A 293 12.55 6.92 14.72
CA ALA A 293 13.45 8.01 14.33
C ALA A 293 14.95 7.64 14.44
N ALA A 294 15.34 6.50 13.88
CA ALA A 294 16.67 5.89 14.07
C ALA A 294 17.83 6.76 13.58
N LEU A 295 17.63 7.63 12.59
CA LEU A 295 18.66 8.53 12.06
C LEU A 295 18.79 9.81 12.89
N ASP A 296 17.68 10.29 13.47
CA ASP A 296 17.62 11.56 14.22
C ASP A 296 18.27 11.45 15.61
N ARG A 297 18.42 10.22 16.13
CA ARG A 297 19.05 9.97 17.44
C ARG A 297 20.59 10.02 17.40
N ARG A 298 21.23 10.23 16.24
CA ARG A 298 22.68 10.14 16.08
C ARG A 298 23.32 11.48 15.73
N CYS A 299 24.56 11.71 16.21
CA CYS A 299 25.31 12.94 15.93
C CYS A 299 25.77 13.12 14.47
N SER A 300 25.72 12.09 13.60
CA SER A 300 26.04 12.28 12.17
C SER A 300 25.29 11.33 11.23
N LEU A 301 24.76 11.91 10.14
CA LEU A 301 23.98 11.20 9.11
C LEU A 301 24.80 10.16 8.34
N ARG A 302 26.07 10.45 8.03
CA ARG A 302 26.98 9.53 7.33
C ARG A 302 27.32 8.27 8.15
N ALA A 303 27.50 8.41 9.47
CA ALA A 303 27.73 7.25 10.35
C ALA A 303 26.44 6.47 10.64
N ALA A 304 25.27 7.09 10.47
CA ALA A 304 23.97 6.45 10.61
C ALA A 304 23.63 5.57 9.40
N ALA A 305 23.83 6.11 8.18
CA ALA A 305 23.69 5.38 6.92
C ALA A 305 24.71 4.23 6.83
N GLY A 306 26.01 4.52 6.95
CA GLY A 306 27.08 3.54 6.75
C GLY A 306 27.07 2.29 7.65
N ARG A 307 26.28 2.23 8.73
CA ARG A 307 26.10 1.00 9.53
C ARG A 307 25.12 0.00 8.90
N PHE A 308 24.20 0.43 8.04
CA PHE A 308 23.41 -0.50 7.24
C PHE A 308 24.29 -1.21 6.18
N SER A 309 25.53 -0.77 5.96
CA SER A 309 26.53 -1.51 5.16
C SER A 309 27.32 -2.56 5.95
N ALA A 310 27.34 -2.53 7.29
CA ALA A 310 28.26 -3.31 8.13
C ALA A 310 27.60 -4.51 8.85
N ALA A 311 26.27 -4.62 8.83
CA ALA A 311 25.54 -5.69 9.48
C ALA A 311 25.09 -6.77 8.48
N ALA A 312 25.70 -7.96 8.61
CA ALA A 312 25.34 -9.28 8.05
C ALA A 312 25.84 -9.63 6.62
N PRO A 313 26.83 -10.53 6.50
CA PRO A 313 27.23 -11.14 5.22
C PRO A 313 26.18 -12.09 4.59
N ASN A 314 25.15 -12.52 5.33
CA ASN A 314 24.35 -13.71 4.97
C ASN A 314 22.82 -13.51 4.84
N ARG A 315 22.30 -12.27 4.70
CA ARG A 315 20.88 -12.05 4.35
C ARG A 315 20.76 -11.31 3.03
N GLN A 316 21.00 -12.04 1.94
CA GLN A 316 20.79 -11.55 0.59
C GLN A 316 19.30 -11.68 0.25
N VAL A 317 18.62 -10.56 -0.02
CA VAL A 317 17.25 -10.57 -0.55
C VAL A 317 17.35 -10.40 -2.07
N SER A 318 17.07 -11.46 -2.83
CA SER A 318 16.85 -11.33 -4.27
C SER A 318 15.44 -10.83 -4.53
N ALA A 319 15.33 -9.61 -5.05
CA ALA A 319 14.11 -9.14 -5.68
C ALA A 319 14.10 -9.59 -7.14
N SER A 320 13.00 -10.19 -7.62
CA SER A 320 12.77 -10.40 -9.05
C SER A 320 11.54 -9.60 -9.44
N VAL A 321 11.71 -8.68 -10.39
CA VAL A 321 10.68 -7.79 -10.91
C VAL A 321 10.37 -8.28 -12.32
N LYS A 322 9.22 -8.93 -12.54
CA LYS A 322 8.80 -9.36 -13.88
C LYS A 322 7.71 -8.43 -14.41
N ARG A 323 7.87 -7.94 -15.64
CA ARG A 323 6.78 -7.29 -16.37
C ARG A 323 5.71 -8.35 -16.65
N GLN A 324 4.49 -8.13 -16.17
CA GLN A 324 3.33 -8.77 -16.77
C GLN A 324 2.90 -7.81 -17.87
N ALA A 325 2.93 -8.25 -19.12
CA ALA A 325 2.40 -7.47 -20.23
C ALA A 325 1.02 -6.93 -19.83
N SER A 326 0.83 -5.61 -19.97
CA SER A 326 -0.53 -5.11 -20.14
C SER A 326 -1.08 -5.87 -21.34
N CYS A 327 -2.20 -6.57 -21.15
CA CYS A 327 -3.09 -6.74 -22.27
C CYS A 327 -3.46 -5.31 -22.66
N ASP A 328 -2.99 -4.89 -23.83
CA ASP A 328 -3.43 -3.68 -24.47
C ASP A 328 -4.93 -3.87 -24.73
N ASP A 329 -5.78 -3.16 -23.99
CA ASP A 329 -7.17 -2.98 -24.37
C ASP A 329 -7.20 -1.89 -25.46
N ASP A 330 -6.84 -2.29 -26.68
CA ASP A 330 -7.40 -1.69 -27.88
C ASP A 330 -8.78 -2.33 -28.10
N SER A 331 -9.84 -1.59 -27.73
CA SER A 331 -11.27 -1.66 -28.15
C SER A 331 -12.25 -1.55 -26.97
#